data_AF-A0A0G0Q374-F1
#
_entry.id   AF-A0A0G0Q374-F1
#
_cell.length_a   1.000
_cell.length_b   1.000
_cell.length_c   1.000
_cell.angle_alpha   90.00
_cell.angle_beta   90.00
_cell.angle_gamma   90.00
#
_symmetry.space_group_name_H-M   'P 1'
#
loop_
_entity.id
_entity.type
_entity.pdbx_description
1 polymer ?
#
loop_
_entity_poly.entity_id
_entity_poly.type
_entity_poly.pdbx_seq_one_letter_code
_entity_poly.pdbx_strand_id
1 'polypeptide(L)'
;MTTSDKIIDYINQNGQVTGAEILNYLGISRQALYKHFPKLLASGKIKKIGKPPKVFYSINKDLPTDSQDISLSEIEKRKIKDQFFIITPVGDRLQGVEAFTYWCDRNKLPYKKTAEEYIKTLEKYESYKKNGLISGKSKLQSSFTNTYLDEIFYLDFYSIERFGKTKLGQLLLYAKQSQNLDLMKEIIQIVKPKVDEIINKYQIDGIGFIPPTVKRERQFMKVLENGLNTNLRTISIEKASTFVNVPQKTLNRLEDRIENASKTIIVTENSTFKNILLIDDAVGSGSTLNETAKKIKEKGICKEKIIGLALTGSFKGFNVINEV
;
A
#
# COMPACT_ATOMS: atom_id res chain seq x y z
N MET A 1 -17.38 -14.39 -42.99
CA MET A 1 -17.27 -13.71 -41.69
C MET A 1 -16.90 -14.73 -40.62
N THR A 2 -15.76 -14.58 -39.95
CA THR A 2 -15.29 -15.57 -38.96
C THR A 2 -16.04 -15.42 -37.63
N THR A 3 -16.02 -16.45 -36.77
CA THR A 3 -16.58 -16.37 -35.41
C THR A 3 -15.98 -15.22 -34.61
N SER A 4 -14.69 -14.95 -34.79
CA SER A 4 -13.99 -13.82 -34.16
C SER A 4 -14.57 -12.47 -34.58
N ASP A 5 -14.90 -12.30 -35.87
CA ASP A 5 -15.48 -11.06 -36.40
C ASP A 5 -16.89 -10.85 -35.84
N LYS A 6 -17.70 -11.92 -35.81
CA LYS A 6 -19.06 -11.88 -35.22
C LYS A 6 -19.05 -11.51 -33.73
N ILE A 7 -18.06 -11.97 -32.97
CA ILE A 7 -17.88 -11.57 -31.56
C ILE A 7 -17.60 -10.07 -31.46
N ILE A 8 -16.67 -9.55 -32.28
CA ILE A 8 -16.30 -8.12 -32.26
C ILE A 8 -17.50 -7.26 -32.63
N ASP A 9 -18.23 -7.60 -33.69
CA ASP A 9 -19.40 -6.84 -34.14
C ASP A 9 -20.51 -6.83 -33.10
N TYR A 10 -20.78 -7.97 -32.45
CA TYR A 10 -21.77 -8.04 -31.39
C TYR A 10 -21.40 -7.16 -30.19
N ILE A 11 -20.13 -7.15 -29.78
CA ILE A 11 -19.64 -6.28 -28.70
C ILE A 11 -19.70 -4.80 -29.14
N ASN A 12 -19.36 -4.48 -30.38
CA ASN A 12 -19.46 -3.12 -30.91
C ASN A 12 -20.89 -2.57 -30.86
N GLN A 13 -21.88 -3.39 -31.20
CA GLN A 13 -23.29 -3.01 -31.21
C GLN A 13 -23.87 -2.84 -29.80
N ASN A 14 -23.45 -3.70 -28.85
CA ASN A 14 -24.06 -3.79 -27.52
C ASN A 14 -23.20 -3.16 -26.41
N GLY A 15 -21.99 -2.69 -26.72
CA GLY A 15 -21.07 -2.05 -25.78
C GLY A 15 -20.39 -3.02 -24.82
N GLN A 16 -21.07 -3.39 -23.72
CA GLN A 16 -20.56 -4.31 -22.70
C GLN A 16 -21.45 -5.55 -22.62
N VAL A 17 -20.86 -6.72 -22.86
CA VAL A 17 -21.60 -7.99 -22.92
C VAL A 17 -20.91 -9.08 -22.13
N THR A 18 -21.68 -10.01 -21.59
CA THR A 18 -21.22 -11.21 -20.90
C THR A 18 -20.89 -12.32 -21.90
N GLY A 19 -20.10 -13.30 -21.44
CA GLY A 19 -19.89 -14.52 -22.22
C GLY A 19 -21.20 -15.26 -22.51
N ALA A 20 -22.18 -15.20 -21.61
CA ALA A 20 -23.48 -15.84 -21.80
C ALA A 20 -24.29 -15.18 -22.94
N GLU A 21 -24.27 -13.85 -23.04
CA GLU A 21 -24.94 -13.13 -24.13
C GLU A 21 -24.31 -13.44 -25.49
N ILE A 22 -22.98 -13.51 -25.56
CA ILE A 22 -22.27 -13.89 -26.79
C ILE A 22 -22.56 -15.36 -27.17
N LEU A 23 -22.64 -16.27 -26.18
CA LEU A 23 -23.02 -17.67 -26.43
C LEU A 23 -24.42 -17.77 -27.01
N ASN A 24 -25.38 -17.08 -26.40
CA ASN A 24 -26.77 -17.08 -26.84
C ASN A 24 -26.91 -16.49 -28.24
N TYR A 25 -26.17 -15.42 -28.56
CA TYR A 25 -26.19 -14.79 -29.88
C TYR A 25 -25.59 -15.69 -30.98
N LEU A 26 -24.45 -16.34 -30.70
CA LEU A 26 -23.74 -17.14 -31.70
C LEU A 26 -24.28 -18.57 -31.83
N GLY A 27 -25.04 -19.06 -30.85
CA GLY A 27 -25.56 -20.44 -30.84
C GLY A 27 -24.45 -21.49 -30.76
N ILE A 28 -23.28 -21.16 -30.20
CA ILE A 28 -22.12 -22.05 -30.11
C ILE A 28 -21.92 -22.59 -28.69
N SER A 29 -21.15 -23.68 -28.59
CA SER A 29 -20.78 -24.23 -27.28
C SER A 29 -19.85 -23.28 -26.51
N ARG A 30 -19.88 -23.41 -25.19
CA ARG A 30 -18.99 -22.68 -24.28
C ARG A 30 -17.52 -22.89 -24.66
N GLN A 31 -17.14 -24.13 -24.93
CA GLN A 31 -15.78 -24.53 -25.31
C GLN A 31 -15.34 -23.86 -26.61
N ALA A 32 -16.23 -23.74 -27.60
CA ALA A 32 -15.94 -23.05 -28.85
C ALA A 32 -15.68 -21.55 -28.62
N LEU A 33 -16.51 -20.88 -27.81
CA LEU A 33 -16.31 -19.46 -27.49
C LEU A 33 -14.97 -19.20 -26.77
N TYR A 34 -14.64 -20.02 -25.76
CA TYR A 34 -13.39 -19.89 -25.00
C TYR A 34 -12.13 -20.28 -25.79
N LYS A 35 -12.25 -20.83 -27.00
CA LYS A 35 -11.13 -20.99 -27.94
C LYS A 35 -10.76 -19.68 -28.65
N HIS A 36 -11.73 -18.78 -28.85
CA HIS A 36 -11.53 -17.50 -29.53
C HIS A 36 -11.15 -16.36 -28.57
N PHE A 37 -11.71 -16.33 -27.36
CA PHE A 37 -11.44 -15.28 -26.37
C PHE A 37 -9.96 -15.08 -26.02
N PRO A 38 -9.14 -16.11 -25.75
CA PRO A 38 -7.72 -15.91 -25.46
C PRO A 38 -6.99 -15.20 -26.60
N LYS A 39 -7.32 -15.50 -27.86
CA LYS A 39 -6.73 -14.86 -29.03
C LYS A 39 -7.16 -13.39 -29.16
N LEU A 40 -8.44 -13.11 -28.97
CA LEU A 40 -8.99 -11.74 -29.05
C LEU A 40 -8.52 -10.84 -27.90
N LEU A 41 -8.35 -11.41 -26.71
CA LEU A 41 -7.76 -10.73 -25.54
C LEU A 41 -6.27 -10.49 -25.74
N ALA A 42 -5.51 -11.51 -26.19
CA ALA A 42 -4.08 -11.39 -26.44
C ALA A 42 -3.77 -10.40 -27.58
N SER A 43 -4.62 -10.34 -28.61
CA SER A 43 -4.49 -9.36 -29.69
C SER A 43 -5.01 -7.96 -29.34
N GLY A 44 -5.44 -7.73 -28.10
CA GLY A 44 -5.93 -6.43 -27.63
C GLY A 44 -7.20 -5.93 -28.32
N LYS A 45 -7.96 -6.77 -29.03
CA LYS A 45 -9.18 -6.37 -29.78
C LYS A 45 -10.38 -6.19 -28.85
N ILE A 46 -10.43 -6.99 -27.78
CA ILE A 46 -11.44 -6.89 -26.73
C ILE A 46 -10.74 -6.83 -25.37
N LYS A 47 -11.38 -6.20 -24.39
CA LYS A 47 -10.94 -6.20 -22.99
C LYS A 47 -11.95 -6.90 -22.10
N LYS A 48 -11.43 -7.62 -21.10
CA LYS A 48 -12.22 -8.34 -20.08
C LYS A 48 -12.37 -7.45 -18.86
N ILE A 49 -13.60 -7.24 -18.39
CA ILE A 49 -13.94 -6.44 -17.22
C ILE A 49 -14.51 -7.35 -16.14
N GLY A 50 -13.96 -7.26 -14.93
CA GLY A 50 -14.39 -8.07 -13.78
C GLY A 50 -13.75 -9.46 -13.70
N LYS A 51 -14.05 -10.17 -12.61
CA LYS A 51 -13.58 -11.53 -12.33
C LYS A 51 -14.76 -12.50 -12.27
N PRO A 52 -14.56 -13.79 -12.61
CA PRO A 52 -15.59 -14.81 -12.43
C PRO A 52 -16.22 -14.75 -11.03
N PRO A 53 -17.55 -15.02 -10.92
CA PRO A 53 -18.43 -15.55 -11.96
C PRO A 53 -19.01 -14.50 -12.92
N LYS A 54 -18.87 -13.20 -12.63
CA LYS A 54 -19.49 -12.10 -13.40
C LYS A 54 -18.43 -11.33 -14.19
N VAL A 55 -18.34 -11.66 -15.48
CA VAL A 55 -17.35 -11.09 -16.41
C VAL A 55 -18.05 -10.45 -17.59
N PHE A 56 -17.60 -9.26 -17.95
CA PHE A 56 -18.03 -8.54 -19.15
C PHE A 56 -16.87 -8.41 -20.14
N TYR A 57 -17.21 -8.23 -21.41
CA TYR A 57 -16.31 -8.01 -22.52
C TYR A 57 -16.74 -6.73 -23.23
N SER A 58 -15.76 -5.91 -23.60
CA SER A 58 -15.98 -4.68 -24.36
C SER A 58 -14.88 -4.51 -25.40
N ILE A 59 -15.11 -3.67 -26.42
CA ILE A 59 -14.06 -3.32 -27.36
C ILE A 59 -12.97 -2.55 -26.64
N ASN A 60 -11.72 -2.90 -26.90
CA ASN A 60 -10.60 -2.15 -26.39
C ASN A 60 -10.44 -0.87 -27.22
N LYS A 61 -11.12 0.20 -26.79
CA LYS A 61 -10.99 1.54 -27.39
C LYS A 61 -9.74 2.29 -26.92
N ASP A 62 -9.07 1.76 -25.90
CA ASP A 62 -7.86 2.31 -25.29
C ASP A 62 -6.67 1.45 -25.71
N LEU A 63 -6.32 1.49 -27.00
CA LEU A 63 -4.94 1.21 -27.38
C LEU A 63 -4.21 2.55 -27.31
N PRO A 64 -3.20 2.72 -26.44
CA PRO A 64 -2.12 3.62 -26.77
C PRO A 64 -1.57 3.16 -28.13
N THR A 65 -1.79 3.99 -29.13
CA THR A 65 -1.16 3.90 -30.45
C THR A 65 0.33 3.83 -30.22
N ASP A 66 0.94 2.73 -30.65
CA ASP A 66 2.37 2.46 -30.69
C ASP A 66 3.13 2.73 -29.38
N SER A 67 3.77 1.69 -28.88
CA SER A 67 4.96 1.83 -28.04
C SER A 67 5.91 2.79 -28.76
N GLN A 68 5.86 4.08 -28.41
CA GLN A 68 6.93 5.00 -28.75
C GLN A 68 8.19 4.33 -28.24
N ASP A 69 9.11 4.10 -29.16
CA ASP A 69 10.43 3.56 -28.90
C ASP A 69 11.17 4.61 -28.06
N ILE A 70 10.86 4.64 -26.75
CA ILE A 70 11.31 5.70 -25.88
C ILE A 70 12.75 5.38 -25.49
N SER A 71 13.63 6.33 -25.84
CA SER A 71 15.08 6.35 -25.63
C SER A 71 15.53 6.35 -24.14
N LEU A 72 14.81 5.67 -23.24
CA LEU A 72 15.30 5.41 -21.89
C LEU A 72 16.32 4.26 -21.93
N SER A 73 17.36 4.39 -21.13
CA SER A 73 18.30 3.31 -20.88
C SER A 73 17.61 2.12 -20.19
N GLU A 74 18.16 0.92 -20.36
CA GLU A 74 17.63 -0.29 -19.71
C GLU A 74 17.63 -0.20 -18.18
N ILE A 75 18.54 0.58 -17.60
CA ILE A 75 18.60 0.85 -16.15
C ILE A 75 17.39 1.68 -15.71
N GLU A 76 17.05 2.72 -16.47
CA GLU A 76 15.92 3.60 -16.18
C GLU A 76 14.59 2.85 -16.30
N LYS A 77 14.45 2.02 -17.34
CA LYS A 77 13.28 1.14 -17.50
C LYS A 77 13.14 0.17 -16.33
N ARG A 78 14.25 -0.39 -15.84
CA ARG A 78 14.25 -1.30 -14.67
C ARG A 78 13.80 -0.59 -13.39
N LYS A 79 14.32 0.61 -13.12
CA LYS A 79 13.90 1.42 -11.97
C LYS A 79 12.38 1.67 -11.98
N ILE A 80 11.84 2.07 -13.13
CA ILE A 80 10.40 2.27 -13.30
C ILE A 80 9.64 0.95 -13.11
N LYS A 81 10.11 -0.14 -13.72
CA LYS A 81 9.52 -1.48 -13.63
C LYS A 81 9.32 -1.95 -12.20
N ASP A 82 10.31 -1.71 -11.36
CA ASP A 82 10.33 -2.23 -10.00
C ASP A 82 9.52 -1.35 -9.02
N GLN A 83 9.55 -0.02 -9.24
CA GLN A 83 9.06 0.97 -8.28
C GLN A 83 7.71 1.61 -8.65
N PHE A 84 7.32 1.64 -9.92
CA PHE A 84 6.06 2.27 -10.32
C PHE A 84 4.91 1.27 -10.28
N PHE A 85 3.85 1.62 -9.57
CA PHE A 85 2.70 0.76 -9.36
C PHE A 85 1.43 1.61 -9.22
N ILE A 86 0.36 1.20 -9.88
CA ILE A 86 -0.93 1.87 -9.76
C ILE A 86 -2.06 0.84 -9.81
N ILE A 87 -3.07 1.07 -8.99
CA ILE A 87 -4.39 0.45 -9.18
C ILE A 87 -5.26 1.48 -9.87
N THR A 88 -5.80 1.12 -11.04
CA THR A 88 -6.62 2.00 -11.86
C THR A 88 -7.99 2.25 -11.20
N PRO A 89 -8.76 3.27 -11.62
CA PRO A 89 -10.11 3.50 -11.09
C PRO A 89 -11.08 2.32 -11.26
N VAL A 90 -10.81 1.43 -12.21
CA VAL A 90 -11.61 0.22 -12.44
C VAL A 90 -11.08 -1.00 -11.68
N GLY A 91 -10.03 -0.83 -10.88
CA GLY A 91 -9.46 -1.87 -10.03
C GLY A 91 -8.38 -2.74 -10.70
N ASP A 92 -7.90 -2.37 -11.88
CA ASP A 92 -6.82 -3.10 -12.55
C ASP A 92 -5.48 -2.80 -11.90
N ARG A 93 -4.65 -3.84 -11.77
CA ARG A 93 -3.30 -3.75 -11.23
C ARG A 93 -2.33 -3.53 -12.39
N LEU A 94 -1.77 -2.33 -12.50
CA LEU A 94 -0.71 -2.03 -13.45
C LEU A 94 0.61 -1.88 -12.71
N GLN A 95 1.70 -2.34 -13.33
CA GLN A 95 3.04 -2.18 -12.77
C GLN A 95 4.05 -1.77 -13.84
N GLY A 96 5.06 -1.03 -13.42
CA GLY A 96 6.21 -0.72 -14.22
C GLY A 96 5.94 0.27 -15.34
N VAL A 97 6.54 0.00 -16.51
CA VAL A 97 6.42 0.86 -17.69
C VAL A 97 4.96 1.03 -18.10
N GLU A 98 4.17 -0.04 -18.09
CA GLU A 98 2.73 0.01 -18.41
C GLU A 98 1.98 0.96 -17.47
N ALA A 99 2.21 0.84 -16.16
CA ALA A 99 1.61 1.73 -15.17
C ALA A 99 2.07 3.19 -15.35
N PHE A 100 3.34 3.39 -15.68
CA PHE A 100 3.91 4.72 -15.86
C PHE A 100 3.38 5.41 -17.11
N THR A 101 3.25 4.67 -18.23
CA THR A 101 2.61 5.14 -19.45
C THR A 101 1.16 5.53 -19.18
N TYR A 102 0.39 4.63 -18.56
CA TYR A 102 -0.99 4.92 -18.17
C TYR A 102 -1.12 6.20 -17.34
N TRP A 103 -0.21 6.39 -16.37
CA TRP A 103 -0.20 7.59 -15.53
C TRP A 103 0.16 8.84 -16.32
N CYS A 104 1.17 8.79 -17.20
CA CYS A 104 1.54 9.90 -18.06
C CYS A 104 0.38 10.32 -18.98
N ASP A 105 -0.26 9.35 -19.64
CA ASP A 105 -1.35 9.59 -20.57
C ASP A 105 -2.54 10.25 -19.87
N ARG A 106 -2.92 9.72 -18.69
CA ARG A 106 -4.00 10.26 -17.88
C ARG A 106 -3.75 11.71 -17.44
N ASN A 107 -2.50 12.07 -17.18
CA ASN A 107 -2.11 13.40 -16.77
C ASN A 107 -1.68 14.29 -17.96
N LYS A 108 -1.77 13.80 -19.20
CA LYS A 108 -1.33 14.49 -20.43
C LYS A 108 0.13 14.97 -20.34
N LEU A 109 1.02 14.09 -19.86
CA LEU A 109 2.42 14.41 -19.62
C LEU A 109 3.35 13.75 -20.65
N PRO A 110 4.43 14.42 -21.08
CA PRO A 110 5.41 13.82 -21.98
C PRO A 110 6.19 12.72 -21.27
N TYR A 111 6.12 11.49 -21.79
CA TYR A 111 6.67 10.30 -21.13
C TYR A 111 8.15 10.44 -20.77
N LYS A 112 9.03 10.77 -21.74
CA LYS A 112 10.49 10.77 -21.54
C LYS A 112 10.94 11.74 -20.45
N LYS A 113 10.52 13.01 -20.56
CA LYS A 113 10.83 14.04 -19.57
C LYS A 113 10.31 13.66 -18.18
N THR A 114 9.11 13.09 -18.13
CA THR A 114 8.47 12.68 -16.87
C THR A 114 9.20 11.49 -16.23
N ALA A 115 9.69 10.54 -17.03
CA ALA A 115 10.50 9.42 -16.57
C ALA A 115 11.84 9.88 -15.97
N GLU A 116 12.55 10.79 -16.65
CA GLU A 116 13.80 11.37 -16.13
C GLU A 116 13.57 12.08 -14.78
N GLU A 117 12.50 12.87 -14.68
CA GLU A 117 12.11 13.52 -13.42
C GLU A 117 11.73 12.51 -12.33
N TYR A 118 11.00 11.44 -12.69
CA TYR A 118 10.63 10.39 -11.75
C TYR A 118 11.86 9.69 -11.17
N ILE A 119 12.85 9.38 -12.02
CA ILE A 119 14.07 8.70 -11.60
C ILE A 119 14.91 9.58 -10.69
N LYS A 120 15.09 10.87 -11.04
CA LYS A 120 15.72 11.85 -10.15
C LYS A 120 15.00 11.95 -8.81
N THR A 121 13.66 11.92 -8.83
CA THR A 121 12.85 11.94 -7.62
C THR A 121 13.08 10.68 -6.78
N LEU A 122 13.09 9.49 -7.39
CA LEU A 122 13.40 8.25 -6.69
C LEU A 122 14.78 8.28 -6.04
N GLU A 123 15.81 8.74 -6.76
CA GLU A 123 17.18 8.83 -6.23
C GLU A 123 17.28 9.79 -5.05
N LYS A 124 16.62 10.95 -5.13
CA LYS A 124 16.47 11.88 -4.01
C LYS A 124 15.87 11.18 -2.79
N TYR A 125 14.80 10.41 -2.95
CA TYR A 125 14.14 9.73 -1.83
C TYR A 125 14.92 8.52 -1.31
N GLU A 126 15.62 7.81 -2.19
CA GLU A 126 16.45 6.66 -1.83
C GLU A 126 17.67 7.10 -0.99
N SER A 127 18.17 8.33 -1.19
CA SER A 127 19.23 8.90 -0.35
C SER A 127 18.86 9.00 1.15
N TYR A 128 17.56 9.03 1.48
CA TYR A 128 17.10 9.00 2.87
C TYR A 128 17.05 7.58 3.45
N LYS A 129 17.13 6.54 2.61
CA LYS A 129 17.14 5.14 3.03
C LYS A 129 18.56 4.69 3.34
N LYS A 130 18.77 4.22 4.57
CA LYS A 130 19.99 3.53 4.98
C LYS A 130 19.63 2.07 5.23
N ASN A 131 20.21 1.16 4.45
CA ASN A 131 19.89 -0.27 4.48
C ASN A 131 18.38 -0.57 4.24
N GLY A 132 17.72 0.27 3.44
CA GLY A 132 16.28 0.15 3.17
C GLY A 132 15.37 0.68 4.28
N LEU A 133 15.89 1.42 5.25
CA LEU A 133 15.13 2.06 6.32
C LEU A 133 15.34 3.57 6.32
N ILE A 134 14.27 4.33 6.54
CA ILE A 134 14.29 5.78 6.71
C ILE A 134 14.24 6.06 8.21
N SER A 135 15.17 6.85 8.74
CA SER A 135 15.07 7.31 10.14
C SER A 135 14.05 8.44 10.26
N GLY A 136 13.06 8.25 11.12
CA GLY A 136 12.09 9.28 11.50
C GLY A 136 12.47 10.07 12.74
N LYS A 137 13.65 9.82 13.34
CA LYS A 137 14.05 10.35 14.65
C LYS A 137 14.05 11.88 14.70
N SER A 138 14.63 12.54 13.71
CA SER A 138 14.67 14.01 13.64
C SER A 138 13.27 14.62 13.58
N LYS A 139 12.36 14.00 12.83
CA LYS A 139 10.96 14.43 12.73
C LYS A 139 10.21 14.25 14.04
N LEU A 140 10.47 13.15 14.75
CA LEU A 140 9.87 12.87 16.04
C LEU A 140 10.30 13.92 17.07
N GLN A 141 11.60 14.20 17.15
CA GLN A 141 12.18 15.21 18.05
C GLN A 141 11.71 16.63 17.72
N SER A 142 11.47 16.96 16.45
CA SER A 142 10.90 18.26 16.09
C SER A 142 9.41 18.38 16.37
N SER A 143 8.70 17.25 16.50
CA SER A 143 7.24 17.23 16.69
C SER A 143 6.84 17.20 18.17
N PHE A 144 7.69 16.69 19.06
CA PHE A 144 7.36 16.52 20.48
C PHE A 144 8.46 17.08 21.37
N THR A 145 8.05 17.76 22.45
CA THR A 145 8.97 18.18 23.52
C THR A 145 9.63 16.98 24.19
N ASN A 146 8.84 15.92 24.45
CA ASN A 146 9.31 14.68 25.05
C ASN A 146 9.13 13.52 24.08
N THR A 147 10.22 12.80 23.82
CA THR A 147 10.25 11.62 22.96
C THR A 147 10.49 10.38 23.81
N TYR A 148 9.61 9.38 23.69
CA TYR A 148 9.67 8.14 24.47
C TYR A 148 10.18 6.94 23.65
N LEU A 149 10.20 7.05 22.33
CA LEU A 149 10.84 6.10 21.42
C LEU A 149 12.34 6.38 21.34
N ASP A 150 13.15 5.33 21.40
CA ASP A 150 14.61 5.43 21.26
C ASP A 150 15.01 5.61 19.80
N GLU A 151 14.30 4.91 18.90
CA GLU A 151 14.41 5.05 17.44
C GLU A 151 13.04 4.90 16.79
N ILE A 152 12.87 5.48 15.60
CA ILE A 152 11.70 5.27 14.75
C ILE A 152 12.14 5.13 13.29
N PHE A 153 11.62 4.12 12.61
CA PHE A 153 11.94 3.80 11.23
C PHE A 153 10.71 3.74 10.33
N TYR A 154 10.89 4.08 9.06
CA TYR A 154 9.92 3.84 7.99
C TYR A 154 10.53 2.95 6.92
N LEU A 155 9.77 2.03 6.34
CA LEU A 155 10.25 1.24 5.20
C LEU A 155 10.23 2.04 3.90
N ASP A 156 9.20 2.88 3.74
CA ASP A 156 9.08 3.74 2.57
C ASP A 156 8.36 5.05 2.90
N PHE A 157 8.39 6.00 1.98
CA PHE A 157 7.48 7.15 2.05
C PHE A 157 6.08 6.73 1.61
N TYR A 158 5.04 7.31 2.21
CA TYR A 158 3.66 7.07 1.78
C TYR A 158 3.40 7.66 0.38
N SER A 159 3.97 8.83 0.13
CA SER A 159 3.91 9.53 -1.15
C SER A 159 5.16 10.36 -1.39
N ILE A 160 5.46 10.57 -2.67
CA ILE A 160 6.54 11.40 -3.19
C ILE A 160 5.94 12.49 -4.07
N GLU A 161 6.46 13.71 -3.94
CA GLU A 161 6.04 14.97 -4.59
C GLU A 161 5.03 14.83 -5.76
N ARG A 162 5.49 14.99 -7.00
CA ARG A 162 4.63 15.05 -8.20
C ARG A 162 3.94 13.71 -8.53
N PHE A 163 4.50 12.60 -8.08
CA PHE A 163 4.12 11.26 -8.54
C PHE A 163 3.12 10.56 -7.61
N GLY A 164 2.79 11.18 -6.47
CA GLY A 164 1.79 10.65 -5.56
C GLY A 164 2.31 9.48 -4.73
N LYS A 165 1.47 8.47 -4.50
CA LYS A 165 1.79 7.36 -3.60
C LYS A 165 2.89 6.47 -4.17
N THR A 166 3.82 6.05 -3.32
CA THR A 166 4.83 5.03 -3.69
C THR A 166 4.16 3.67 -3.90
N LYS A 167 4.92 2.69 -4.40
CA LYS A 167 4.42 1.31 -4.50
C LYS A 167 3.90 0.77 -3.17
N LEU A 168 4.67 0.92 -2.09
CA LEU A 168 4.23 0.46 -0.77
C LEU A 168 3.03 1.27 -0.26
N GLY A 169 2.99 2.59 -0.52
CA GLY A 169 1.85 3.44 -0.19
C GLY A 169 0.56 3.05 -0.91
N GLN A 170 0.65 2.70 -2.20
CA GLN A 170 -0.49 2.21 -2.98
C GLN A 170 -0.96 0.83 -2.51
N LEU A 171 -0.03 -0.11 -2.32
CA LEU A 171 -0.36 -1.44 -1.79
C LEU A 171 -1.07 -1.31 -0.45
N LEU A 172 -0.55 -0.50 0.48
CA LEU A 172 -1.14 -0.29 1.80
C LEU A 172 -2.54 0.31 1.73
N LEU A 173 -2.72 1.36 0.92
CA LEU A 173 -4.03 2.00 0.72
C LEU A 173 -5.08 0.98 0.29
N TYR A 174 -4.81 0.27 -0.82
CA TYR A 174 -5.80 -0.63 -1.40
C TYR A 174 -5.96 -1.92 -0.60
N ALA A 175 -4.90 -2.44 0.03
CA ALA A 175 -5.01 -3.56 0.96
C ALA A 175 -5.99 -3.24 2.10
N LYS A 176 -5.92 -2.02 2.65
CA LYS A 176 -6.80 -1.58 3.74
C LYS A 176 -8.23 -1.28 3.29
N GLN A 177 -8.39 -0.54 2.18
CA GLN A 177 -9.72 -0.13 1.69
C GLN A 177 -10.52 -1.32 1.15
N SER A 178 -9.89 -2.17 0.34
CA SER A 178 -10.56 -3.32 -0.29
C SER A 178 -10.52 -4.60 0.55
N GLN A 179 -9.80 -4.59 1.68
CA GLN A 179 -9.58 -5.77 2.53
C GLN A 179 -9.01 -6.98 1.75
N ASN A 180 -8.23 -6.70 0.70
CA ASN A 180 -7.69 -7.69 -0.22
C ASN A 180 -6.50 -8.43 0.38
N LEU A 181 -6.67 -9.72 0.65
CA LEU A 181 -5.66 -10.58 1.27
C LEU A 181 -4.41 -10.78 0.41
N ASP A 182 -4.53 -10.77 -0.92
CA ASP A 182 -3.38 -10.96 -1.79
C ASP A 182 -2.44 -9.75 -1.70
N LEU A 183 -3.01 -8.53 -1.67
CA LEU A 183 -2.23 -7.30 -1.44
C LEU A 183 -1.61 -7.29 -0.03
N MET A 184 -2.33 -7.75 1.00
CA MET A 184 -1.77 -7.84 2.35
C MET A 184 -0.59 -8.83 2.42
N LYS A 185 -0.68 -9.97 1.75
CA LYS A 185 0.40 -10.96 1.65
C LYS A 185 1.61 -10.40 0.89
N GLU A 186 1.40 -9.66 -0.19
CA GLU A 186 2.47 -8.98 -0.93
C GLU A 186 3.20 -7.98 -0.01
N ILE A 187 2.47 -7.21 0.80
CA ILE A 187 3.06 -6.31 1.79
C ILE A 187 3.87 -7.09 2.82
N ILE A 188 3.36 -8.19 3.37
CA ILE A 188 4.08 -9.02 4.34
C ILE A 188 5.42 -9.51 3.78
N GLN A 189 5.45 -9.95 2.52
CA GLN A 189 6.70 -10.39 1.86
C GLN A 189 7.74 -9.28 1.76
N ILE A 190 7.31 -8.03 1.52
CA ILE A 190 8.19 -6.86 1.48
C ILE A 190 8.68 -6.49 2.89
N VAL A 191 7.80 -6.55 3.88
CA VAL A 191 8.03 -6.05 5.25
C VAL A 191 8.85 -7.02 6.09
N LYS A 192 8.59 -8.32 5.96
CA LYS A 192 9.15 -9.34 6.87
C LYS A 192 10.67 -9.32 6.96
N PRO A 193 11.46 -9.29 5.86
CA PRO A 193 12.92 -9.28 5.97
C PRO A 193 13.44 -8.08 6.77
N LYS A 194 12.79 -6.92 6.63
CA LYS A 194 13.18 -5.69 7.33
C LYS A 194 12.80 -5.72 8.82
N VAL A 195 11.66 -6.33 9.15
CA VAL A 195 11.29 -6.60 10.54
C VAL A 195 12.31 -7.53 11.19
N ASP A 196 12.68 -8.62 10.53
CA ASP A 196 13.67 -9.58 11.04
C ASP A 196 15.05 -8.91 11.24
N GLU A 197 15.49 -8.06 10.31
CA GLU A 197 16.70 -7.26 10.45
C GLU A 197 16.67 -6.34 11.68
N ILE A 198 15.53 -5.67 11.94
CA ILE A 198 15.36 -4.78 13.11
C ILE A 198 15.35 -5.60 14.41
N ILE A 199 14.65 -6.73 14.44
CA ILE A 199 14.59 -7.63 15.60
C ILE A 199 16.01 -8.05 16.00
N ASN A 200 16.80 -8.49 15.03
CA ASN A 200 18.19 -8.92 15.27
C ASN A 200 19.09 -7.75 15.66
N LYS A 201 18.99 -6.62 14.97
CA LYS A 201 19.85 -5.45 15.24
C LYS A 201 19.65 -4.88 16.65
N TYR A 202 18.40 -4.82 17.11
CA TYR A 202 18.05 -4.21 18.40
C TYR A 202 17.80 -5.23 19.51
N GLN A 203 17.99 -6.53 19.23
CA GLN A 203 17.81 -7.62 20.19
C GLN A 203 16.41 -7.54 20.84
N ILE A 204 15.39 -7.44 19.98
CA ILE A 204 13.99 -7.28 20.38
C ILE A 204 13.48 -8.58 20.99
N ASP A 205 12.85 -8.50 22.16
CA ASP A 205 12.21 -9.63 22.86
C ASP A 205 10.69 -9.45 23.04
N GLY A 206 10.15 -8.26 22.73
CA GLY A 206 8.72 -7.96 22.70
C GLY A 206 8.29 -7.23 21.43
N ILE A 207 7.13 -7.58 20.89
CA ILE A 207 6.57 -6.94 19.69
C ILE A 207 5.14 -6.43 19.97
N GLY A 208 4.82 -5.21 19.58
CA GLY A 208 3.49 -4.62 19.75
C GLY A 208 2.95 -4.12 18.42
N PHE A 209 1.67 -4.38 18.14
CA PHE A 209 0.99 -3.89 16.95
C PHE A 209 0.00 -2.80 17.34
N ILE A 210 0.08 -1.64 16.69
CA ILE A 210 -0.83 -0.54 16.99
C ILE A 210 -2.24 -0.91 16.53
N PRO A 211 -3.25 -0.87 17.42
CA PRO A 211 -4.59 -1.32 17.09
C PRO A 211 -5.26 -0.42 16.04
N PRO A 212 -6.02 -1.00 15.10
CA PRO A 212 -6.73 -0.23 14.08
C PRO A 212 -7.83 0.63 14.71
N THR A 213 -8.10 1.80 14.12
CA THR A 213 -9.17 2.68 14.63
C THR A 213 -10.54 2.41 14.00
N VAL A 214 -10.57 1.85 12.78
CA VAL A 214 -11.80 1.61 12.03
C VAL A 214 -12.11 0.11 12.05
N LYS A 215 -13.35 -0.25 12.43
CA LYS A 215 -13.84 -1.63 12.40
C LYS A 215 -13.93 -2.11 10.94
N ARG A 216 -13.24 -3.21 10.64
CA ARG A 216 -13.22 -3.89 9.34
C ARG A 216 -13.35 -5.39 9.61
N GLU A 217 -13.91 -6.13 8.65
CA GLU A 217 -14.02 -7.59 8.72
C GLU A 217 -12.63 -8.22 8.81
N ARG A 218 -11.68 -7.72 8.02
CA ARG A 218 -10.27 -8.12 8.01
C ARG A 218 -9.39 -6.95 8.40
N GLN A 219 -8.84 -7.02 9.61
CA GLN A 219 -7.91 -6.02 10.11
C GLN A 219 -6.50 -6.27 9.60
N PHE A 220 -5.97 -5.32 8.83
CA PHE A 220 -4.64 -5.42 8.24
C PHE A 220 -3.54 -5.72 9.28
N MET A 221 -3.56 -5.05 10.44
CA MET A 221 -2.58 -5.30 11.51
C MET A 221 -2.60 -6.74 12.02
N LYS A 222 -3.79 -7.38 12.08
CA LYS A 222 -3.88 -8.79 12.50
C LYS A 222 -3.34 -9.73 11.44
N VAL A 223 -3.59 -9.42 10.17
CA VAL A 223 -3.02 -10.18 9.04
C VAL A 223 -1.50 -10.01 9.01
N LEU A 224 -0.99 -8.80 9.25
CA LEU A 224 0.43 -8.51 9.34
C LEU A 224 1.08 -9.27 10.50
N GLU A 225 0.51 -9.22 11.71
CA GLU A 225 0.98 -9.98 12.88
C GLU A 225 1.13 -11.47 12.55
N ASN A 226 0.05 -12.08 12.05
CA ASN A 226 0.05 -13.51 11.70
C ASN A 226 1.04 -13.82 10.56
N GLY A 227 1.19 -12.91 9.60
CA GLY A 227 2.07 -13.10 8.44
C GLY A 227 3.55 -12.92 8.74
N LEU A 228 3.89 -12.07 9.72
CA LEU A 228 5.28 -11.93 10.20
C LEU A 228 5.74 -13.18 10.93
N ASN A 229 4.81 -13.86 11.62
CA ASN A 229 5.01 -15.14 12.31
C ASN A 229 6.30 -15.15 13.15
N THR A 230 6.44 -14.16 14.02
CA THR A 230 7.63 -14.02 14.88
C THR A 230 7.47 -14.91 16.12
N ASN A 231 8.58 -15.42 16.65
CA ASN A 231 8.58 -16.17 17.93
C ASN A 231 8.62 -15.23 19.15
N LEU A 232 8.33 -13.94 18.95
CA LEU A 232 8.39 -12.92 20.00
C LEU A 232 7.08 -12.88 20.78
N ARG A 233 7.16 -12.50 22.05
CA ARG A 233 5.97 -12.26 22.87
C ARG A 233 5.29 -10.97 22.41
N THR A 234 3.99 -11.05 22.13
CA THR A 234 3.19 -9.89 21.75
C THR A 234 2.81 -9.06 22.97
N ILE A 235 2.98 -7.75 22.90
CA ILE A 235 2.55 -6.78 23.90
C ILE A 235 1.07 -6.48 23.67
N SER A 236 0.28 -6.64 24.71
CA SER A 236 -1.16 -6.35 24.66
C SER A 236 -1.43 -4.84 24.62
N ILE A 237 -1.88 -4.35 23.45
CA ILE A 237 -2.23 -2.95 23.19
C ILE A 237 -3.64 -2.92 22.61
N GLU A 238 -4.54 -2.21 23.27
CA GLU A 238 -5.94 -2.12 22.92
C GLU A 238 -6.36 -0.68 22.65
N LYS A 239 -7.42 -0.50 21.88
CA LYS A 239 -8.03 0.81 21.68
C LYS A 239 -9.38 0.84 22.39
N ALA A 240 -9.51 1.72 23.38
CA ALA A 240 -10.75 1.94 24.12
C ALA A 240 -11.87 2.39 23.18
N SER A 241 -13.05 1.79 23.31
CA SER A 241 -14.24 2.22 22.58
C SER A 241 -14.83 3.47 23.22
N THR A 242 -14.91 4.55 22.46
CA THR A 242 -15.65 5.77 22.83
C THR A 242 -17.03 5.77 22.17
N PHE A 243 -17.92 6.68 22.59
CA PHE A 243 -19.26 6.82 22.01
C PHE A 243 -19.22 7.00 20.48
N VAL A 244 -18.25 7.77 19.97
CA VAL A 244 -17.91 7.86 18.55
C VAL A 244 -16.44 7.48 18.37
N ASN A 245 -16.15 6.53 17.46
CA ASN A 245 -14.79 6.17 17.11
C ASN A 245 -14.24 7.20 16.11
N VAL A 246 -13.40 8.11 16.59
CA VAL A 246 -12.75 9.14 15.75
C VAL A 246 -11.40 8.60 15.24
N PRO A 247 -11.20 8.46 13.91
CA PRO A 247 -9.91 8.12 13.34
C PRO A 247 -8.89 9.21 13.64
N GLN A 248 -7.75 8.86 14.24
CA GLN A 248 -6.72 9.84 14.57
C GLN A 248 -6.17 10.56 13.32
N LYS A 249 -6.23 9.88 12.17
CA LYS A 249 -5.82 10.41 10.88
C LYS A 249 -6.73 11.55 10.37
N THR A 250 -7.98 11.67 10.83
CA THR A 250 -8.87 12.77 10.41
C THR A 250 -8.65 14.05 11.23
N LEU A 251 -7.84 14.00 12.30
CA LEU A 251 -7.54 15.16 13.14
C LEU A 251 -6.42 15.99 12.50
N ASN A 252 -6.60 17.31 12.39
CA ASN A 252 -5.62 18.18 11.72
C ASN A 252 -4.52 18.68 12.67
N ARG A 253 -4.85 18.95 13.94
CA ARG A 253 -3.91 19.49 14.93
C ARG A 253 -3.13 18.39 15.62
N LEU A 254 -1.87 18.68 15.94
CA LEU A 254 -1.01 17.72 16.64
C LEU A 254 -1.50 17.46 18.06
N GLU A 255 -1.96 18.51 18.74
CA GLU A 255 -2.46 18.43 20.13
C GLU A 255 -3.65 17.48 20.21
N ASP A 256 -4.63 17.62 19.31
CA ASP A 256 -5.81 16.75 19.23
C ASP A 256 -5.40 15.28 18.99
N ARG A 257 -4.37 15.05 18.17
CA ARG A 257 -3.84 13.70 17.91
C ARG A 257 -3.16 13.10 19.13
N ILE A 258 -2.42 13.91 19.90
CA ILE A 258 -1.81 13.48 21.16
C ILE A 258 -2.91 13.14 22.16
N GLU A 259 -3.90 14.02 22.35
CA GLU A 259 -5.02 13.79 23.26
C GLU A 259 -5.78 12.51 22.89
N ASN A 260 -6.09 12.32 21.60
CA ASN A 260 -6.78 11.12 21.12
C ASN A 260 -5.97 9.85 21.44
N ALA A 261 -4.68 9.80 21.09
CA ALA A 261 -3.85 8.64 21.38
C ALA A 261 -3.70 8.39 22.87
N SER A 262 -3.49 9.45 23.65
CA SER A 262 -3.31 9.38 25.10
C SER A 262 -4.58 8.90 25.81
N LYS A 263 -5.78 9.22 25.31
CA LYS A 263 -7.04 8.75 25.92
C LYS A 263 -7.50 7.39 25.41
N THR A 264 -7.22 7.05 24.15
CA THR A 264 -7.82 5.87 23.51
C THR A 264 -6.90 4.66 23.42
N ILE A 265 -5.58 4.82 23.41
CA ILE A 265 -4.65 3.67 23.37
C ILE A 265 -4.37 3.18 24.79
N ILE A 266 -4.73 1.94 25.11
CA ILE A 266 -4.50 1.33 26.41
C ILE A 266 -3.49 0.20 26.27
N VAL A 267 -2.42 0.24 27.05
CA VAL A 267 -1.47 -0.87 27.17
C VAL A 267 -1.95 -1.76 28.31
N THR A 268 -2.47 -2.94 28.01
CA THR A 268 -3.01 -3.90 29.01
C THR A 268 -1.98 -4.92 29.49
N GLU A 269 -0.78 -4.89 28.91
CA GLU A 269 0.35 -5.74 29.27
C GLU A 269 0.84 -5.51 30.71
N ASN A 270 1.20 -6.61 31.39
CA ASN A 270 1.77 -6.61 32.74
C ASN A 270 3.17 -7.26 32.79
N SER A 271 3.57 -7.97 31.74
CA SER A 271 4.88 -8.60 31.63
C SER A 271 5.97 -7.56 31.38
N THR A 272 7.21 -7.92 31.71
CA THR A 272 8.38 -7.09 31.39
C THR A 272 9.17 -7.64 30.20
N PHE A 273 9.75 -6.71 29.45
CA PHE A 273 10.55 -6.93 28.25
C PHE A 273 11.84 -6.11 28.33
N LYS A 274 12.87 -6.60 27.67
CA LYS A 274 14.14 -5.89 27.54
C LYS A 274 14.03 -4.80 26.47
N ASN A 275 13.76 -5.19 25.23
CA ASN A 275 13.65 -4.31 24.07
C ASN A 275 12.37 -4.60 23.28
N ILE A 276 11.64 -3.53 22.96
CA ILE A 276 10.31 -3.61 22.36
C ILE A 276 10.33 -3.03 20.95
N LEU A 277 9.69 -3.72 20.00
CA LEU A 277 9.37 -3.20 18.68
C LEU A 277 7.87 -2.88 18.58
N LEU A 278 7.52 -1.63 18.31
CA LEU A 278 6.15 -1.21 18.01
C LEU A 278 5.96 -1.04 16.50
N ILE A 279 4.94 -1.68 15.93
CA ILE A 279 4.64 -1.64 14.49
C ILE A 279 3.31 -0.91 14.24
N ASP A 280 3.35 0.05 13.32
CA ASP A 280 2.17 0.78 12.83
C ASP A 280 2.09 0.74 11.29
N ASP A 281 0.91 1.00 10.72
CA ASP A 281 0.72 1.01 9.28
C ASP A 281 1.40 2.23 8.62
N ALA A 282 1.20 3.41 9.17
CA ALA A 282 1.67 4.64 8.57
C ALA A 282 1.82 5.75 9.60
N VAL A 283 2.98 6.41 9.58
CA VAL A 283 3.30 7.49 10.54
C VAL A 283 3.24 8.86 9.87
N GLY A 284 2.28 9.66 10.38
CA GLY A 284 2.19 11.09 10.14
C GLY A 284 3.11 11.87 11.10
N SER A 285 2.55 12.23 12.26
CA SER A 285 3.28 12.93 13.33
C SER A 285 4.05 11.99 14.27
N GLY A 286 3.66 10.71 14.36
CA GLY A 286 4.26 9.75 15.31
C GLY A 286 3.61 9.74 16.69
N SER A 287 2.53 10.52 16.89
CA SER A 287 1.83 10.65 18.18
C SER A 287 1.36 9.31 18.76
N THR A 288 0.79 8.42 17.95
CA THR A 288 0.30 7.11 18.40
C THR A 288 1.43 6.25 18.97
N LEU A 289 2.54 6.11 18.24
CA LEU A 289 3.69 5.35 18.69
C LEU A 289 4.35 6.00 19.92
N ASN A 290 4.48 7.33 19.95
CA ASN A 290 5.11 8.04 21.06
C ASN A 290 4.29 7.93 22.36
N GLU A 291 2.96 8.10 22.29
CA GLU A 291 2.08 7.94 23.46
C GLU A 291 2.01 6.48 23.93
N THR A 292 2.06 5.52 23.00
CA THR A 292 2.14 4.10 23.36
C THR A 292 3.46 3.81 24.09
N ALA A 293 4.59 4.29 23.55
CA ALA A 293 5.90 4.13 24.16
C ALA A 293 5.98 4.80 25.55
N LYS A 294 5.37 5.98 25.71
CA LYS A 294 5.23 6.67 27.00
C LYS A 294 4.58 5.77 28.03
N LYS A 295 3.40 5.21 27.71
CA LYS A 295 2.66 4.32 28.63
C LYS A 295 3.41 3.06 28.98
N ILE A 296 4.14 2.49 28.02
CA ILE A 296 5.01 1.32 28.25
C ILE A 296 6.13 1.67 29.24
N LYS A 297 6.79 2.83 29.07
CA LYS A 297 7.87 3.27 29.98
C LYS A 297 7.33 3.61 31.37
N GLU A 298 6.23 4.34 31.46
CA GLU A 298 5.61 4.72 32.74
C GLU A 298 5.14 3.51 33.56
N LYS A 299 4.73 2.42 32.90
CA LYS A 299 4.36 1.16 33.54
C LYS A 299 5.56 0.25 33.87
N GLY A 300 6.79 0.63 33.50
CA GLY A 300 7.97 -0.21 33.70
C GLY A 300 7.97 -1.52 32.87
N ILE A 301 7.19 -1.57 31.79
CA ILE A 301 7.06 -2.75 30.92
C ILE A 301 8.35 -2.96 30.10
N CYS A 302 9.03 -1.88 29.71
CA CYS A 302 10.30 -1.92 28.99
C CYS A 302 11.46 -1.53 29.90
N LYS A 303 12.54 -2.33 29.88
CA LYS A 303 13.75 -2.07 30.67
C LYS A 303 14.81 -1.28 29.91
N GLU A 304 14.89 -1.43 28.60
CA GLU A 304 15.89 -0.79 27.75
C GLU A 304 15.21 0.02 26.64
N LYS A 305 15.17 -0.50 25.41
CA LYS A 305 14.82 0.31 24.23
C LYS A 305 13.41 0.04 23.72
N ILE A 306 12.74 1.09 23.25
CA ILE A 306 11.51 1.00 22.47
C ILE A 306 11.79 1.53 21.06
N ILE A 307 11.66 0.66 20.07
CA ILE A 307 11.88 0.94 18.66
C ILE A 307 10.53 1.02 17.96
N GLY A 308 10.28 2.11 17.23
CA GLY A 308 9.10 2.24 16.37
C GLY A 308 9.42 1.85 14.93
N LEU A 309 8.48 1.15 14.28
CA LEU A 309 8.51 0.87 12.85
C LEU A 309 7.15 1.20 12.23
N ALA A 310 7.15 1.95 11.14
CA ALA A 310 5.98 2.11 10.30
C ALA A 310 6.27 1.57 8.89
N LEU A 311 5.26 0.98 8.25
CA LEU A 311 5.41 0.56 6.86
C LEU A 311 5.63 1.77 5.96
N THR A 312 4.87 2.84 6.18
CA THR A 312 5.06 4.10 5.44
C THR A 312 5.17 5.31 6.35
N GLY A 313 5.98 6.30 5.95
CA GLY A 313 6.12 7.58 6.65
C GLY A 313 5.82 8.76 5.73
N SER A 314 5.45 9.91 6.30
CA SER A 314 5.30 11.15 5.52
C SER A 314 6.61 11.93 5.43
N PHE A 315 6.99 12.30 4.21
CA PHE A 315 8.04 13.27 3.96
C PHE A 315 7.49 14.69 4.19
N LYS A 316 8.22 15.52 4.97
CA LYS A 316 7.96 16.94 5.30
C LYS A 316 6.58 17.48 4.86
N GLY A 317 5.62 17.59 5.78
CA GLY A 317 4.41 18.39 5.58
C GLY A 317 3.41 17.92 4.51
N PHE A 318 3.70 16.87 3.73
CA PHE A 318 2.72 16.36 2.78
C PHE A 318 1.65 15.57 3.51
N ASN A 319 0.50 16.26 3.60
CA ASN A 319 -0.84 15.86 3.96
C ASN A 319 -0.96 14.68 4.90
N VAL A 320 -1.54 14.98 6.06
CA VAL A 320 -2.46 14.11 6.78
C VAL A 320 -2.85 12.91 5.91
N ILE A 321 -2.43 11.71 6.31
CA ILE A 321 -2.78 10.47 5.63
C ILE A 321 -4.30 10.33 5.76
N ASN A 322 -5.05 11.01 4.90
CA ASN A 322 -6.51 11.00 4.87
C ASN A 322 -6.93 9.70 4.19
N GLU A 323 -6.83 8.62 4.95
CA GLU A 323 -7.47 7.35 4.66
C GLU A 323 -8.78 7.34 5.43
N VAL A 324 -9.84 7.84 4.80
CA VAL A 324 -11.21 7.50 5.21
C VAL A 324 -11.55 6.15 4.61
#